data_AF-A0A956UPY4-F1
#
_entry.id   AF-A0A956UPY4-F1
#
_cell.length_a   1.000
_cell.length_b   1.000
_cell.length_c   1.000
_cell.angle_alpha   90.00
_cell.angle_beta   90.00
_cell.angle_gamma   90.00
#
_symmetry.space_group_name_H-M   'P 1'
#
loop_
_entity.id
_entity.type
_entity.pdbx_description
1 polymer ?
#
loop_
_entity_poly.entity_id
_entity_poly.type
_entity_poly.pdbx_seq_one_letter_code
_entity_poly.pdbx_strand_id
1 'polypeptide(L)'
;GTGRNLAGIQRGRYLFESADGWVACLANGNMQGPRGGPVIDWLAEHGGAGDISSDRWRLKLATLEPLTPDETAYVEATLAAFCKRFPKLWLVEEAQKRGAGWAPVLSPREIVESEHLAARDYWVMVRHEDIGETFIYPGAPFKLGVSPWRQRGRAPHAGEHNAEVYGDLLGMDEPELRRARMRMVV
;
A
#
# COMPACT_ATOMS: atom_id res chain seq x y z
N GLY A 1 -15.39 -9.80 0.44
CA GLY A 1 -15.34 -11.06 -0.35
C GLY A 1 -14.08 -11.07 -1.18
N THR A 2 -13.49 -12.19 -1.58
CA THR A 2 -13.82 -13.61 -1.47
C THR A 2 -12.50 -14.36 -1.68
N GLY A 3 -12.25 -15.43 -0.94
CA GLY A 3 -11.09 -16.32 -1.13
C GLY A 3 -11.18 -17.09 -2.45
N ARG A 4 -11.24 -16.41 -3.59
CA ARG A 4 -11.18 -17.01 -4.93
C ARG A 4 -10.40 -16.07 -5.85
N ASN A 5 -9.35 -16.59 -6.47
CA ASN A 5 -8.79 -16.02 -7.69
C ASN A 5 -9.51 -16.60 -8.92
N LEU A 6 -9.18 -16.08 -10.11
CA LEU A 6 -9.69 -16.53 -11.42
C LEU A 6 -9.53 -18.04 -11.68
N ALA A 7 -8.68 -18.73 -10.92
CA ALA A 7 -8.40 -20.17 -11.02
C ALA A 7 -9.15 -21.04 -10.00
N GLY A 8 -10.07 -20.48 -9.20
CA GLY A 8 -10.88 -21.24 -8.23
C GLY A 8 -10.10 -21.73 -7.00
N ILE A 9 -8.85 -21.28 -6.80
CA ILE A 9 -8.04 -21.67 -5.64
C ILE A 9 -8.50 -20.86 -4.43
N GLN A 10 -8.98 -21.56 -3.40
CA GLN A 10 -9.33 -20.98 -2.12
C GLN A 10 -8.07 -20.67 -1.32
N ARG A 11 -7.57 -19.43 -1.41
CA ARG A 11 -6.50 -18.94 -0.53
C ARG A 11 -7.12 -18.39 0.76
N GLY A 12 -6.42 -18.60 1.87
CA GLY A 12 -6.82 -18.10 3.19
C GLY A 12 -7.08 -16.59 3.18
N ARG A 13 -8.02 -16.17 4.01
CA ARG A 13 -8.39 -14.78 4.22
C ARG A 13 -7.20 -14.03 4.81
N TYR A 14 -6.81 -12.94 4.15
CA TYR A 14 -5.76 -12.05 4.62
C TYR A 14 -6.25 -10.63 4.93
N LEU A 15 -7.53 -10.32 4.69
CA LEU A 15 -8.14 -9.02 5.03
C LEU A 15 -9.18 -9.18 6.13
N PHE A 16 -9.02 -8.42 7.21
CA PHE A 16 -9.88 -8.45 8.38
C PHE A 16 -10.44 -7.06 8.64
N GLU A 17 -11.72 -7.02 8.99
CA GLU A 17 -12.38 -5.78 9.38
C GLU A 17 -11.87 -5.40 10.78
N SER A 18 -11.61 -4.11 10.95
CA SER A 18 -11.17 -3.47 12.20
C SER A 18 -12.21 -2.46 12.65
N ALA A 19 -12.01 -1.81 13.80
CA ALA A 19 -12.97 -0.84 14.33
C ALA A 19 -13.21 0.37 13.41
N ASP A 20 -12.23 0.73 12.57
CA ASP A 20 -12.21 1.94 11.74
C ASP A 20 -11.81 1.68 10.27
N GLY A 21 -11.99 0.44 9.79
CA GLY A 21 -11.67 0.06 8.42
C GLY A 21 -11.18 -1.38 8.32
N TRP A 22 -10.05 -1.60 7.65
CA TRP A 22 -9.53 -2.94 7.37
C TRP A 22 -8.03 -3.03 7.62
N VAL A 23 -7.58 -4.22 8.02
CA VAL A 23 -6.18 -4.59 8.19
C VAL A 23 -5.88 -5.83 7.34
N ALA A 24 -4.71 -5.83 6.72
CA ALA A 24 -4.15 -6.98 6.04
C ALA A 24 -3.23 -7.75 7.00
N CYS A 25 -3.52 -9.02 7.23
CA CYS A 25 -2.73 -9.92 8.07
C CYS A 25 -2.15 -11.03 7.19
N LEU A 26 -0.84 -11.02 6.97
CA LEU A 26 -0.17 -12.05 6.17
C LEU A 26 0.00 -13.35 6.97
N ALA A 27 0.00 -14.49 6.28
CA ALA A 27 0.31 -15.81 6.85
C ALA A 27 -0.42 -16.12 8.18
N ASN A 28 -1.75 -16.01 8.21
CA ASN A 28 -2.57 -16.19 9.42
C ASN A 28 -2.15 -15.26 10.55
N GLY A 29 -1.85 -14.00 10.22
CA GLY A 29 -1.36 -13.02 11.18
C GLY A 29 0.02 -13.34 11.76
N ASN A 30 0.82 -14.17 11.08
CA ASN A 30 2.10 -14.70 11.54
C ASN A 30 1.98 -15.70 12.72
N MET A 31 0.78 -16.24 12.99
CA MET A 31 0.59 -17.25 14.05
C MET A 31 1.09 -18.65 13.68
N GLN A 32 1.24 -18.95 12.37
CA GLN A 32 1.72 -20.24 11.92
C GLN A 32 3.25 -20.23 11.74
N GLY A 33 3.91 -21.27 12.25
CA GLY A 33 5.35 -21.45 12.24
C GLY A 33 6.01 -21.19 13.60
N PRO A 34 7.33 -21.41 13.70
CA PRO A 34 8.07 -21.40 14.97
C PRO A 34 8.11 -20.05 15.68
N ARG A 35 7.74 -18.95 14.99
CA ARG A 35 7.69 -17.59 15.55
C ARG A 35 6.27 -17.07 15.78
N GLY A 36 5.27 -17.97 15.80
CA GLY A 36 3.87 -17.59 15.97
C GLY A 36 3.42 -17.28 17.40
N GLY A 37 4.18 -17.73 18.40
CA GLY A 37 3.87 -17.56 19.83
C GLY A 37 3.51 -16.12 20.23
N PRO A 38 4.33 -15.11 19.90
CA PRO A 38 4.06 -13.72 20.31
C PRO A 38 2.71 -13.16 19.86
N VAL A 39 2.20 -13.56 18.70
CA VAL A 39 0.88 -13.12 18.22
C VAL A 39 -0.25 -13.87 18.94
N ILE A 40 -0.06 -15.17 19.21
CA ILE A 40 -1.03 -15.95 19.99
C ILE A 40 -1.13 -15.39 21.42
N ASP A 41 0.00 -15.06 22.03
CA ASP A 41 0.09 -14.47 23.36
C ASP A 41 -0.59 -13.10 23.39
N TRP A 42 -0.37 -12.27 22.37
CA TRP A 42 -1.04 -10.98 22.21
C TRP A 42 -2.56 -11.09 22.17
N LEU A 43 -3.08 -12.03 21.37
CA LEU A 43 -4.51 -12.31 21.32
C LEU A 43 -5.00 -12.75 22.71
N ALA A 44 -4.24 -13.56 23.45
CA ALA A 44 -4.61 -14.06 24.77
C ALA A 44 -4.62 -12.94 25.83
N GLU A 45 -3.60 -12.07 25.84
CA GLU A 45 -3.49 -10.88 26.71
C GLU A 45 -4.74 -9.99 26.63
N HIS A 46 -5.35 -9.93 25.45
CA HIS A 46 -6.53 -9.11 25.17
C HIS A 46 -7.84 -9.93 25.18
N GLY A 47 -7.82 -11.18 25.64
CA GLY A 47 -8.99 -12.06 25.73
C GLY A 47 -9.60 -12.44 24.38
N GLY A 48 -8.81 -12.40 23.31
CA GLY A 48 -9.23 -12.68 21.93
C GLY A 48 -8.69 -13.98 21.34
N ALA A 49 -7.85 -14.75 22.04
CA ALA A 49 -7.25 -15.96 21.50
C ALA A 49 -8.21 -17.17 21.43
N GLY A 50 -9.22 -17.24 22.30
CA GLY A 50 -10.03 -18.46 22.44
C GLY A 50 -9.14 -19.70 22.64
N ASP A 51 -9.47 -20.79 21.95
CA ASP A 51 -8.73 -22.05 22.00
C ASP A 51 -7.39 -21.97 21.24
N ILE A 52 -7.13 -20.96 20.39
CA ILE A 52 -5.83 -20.83 19.69
C ILE A 52 -4.64 -20.77 20.66
N SER A 53 -4.87 -20.29 21.89
CA SER A 53 -3.86 -20.24 22.94
C SER A 53 -3.55 -21.59 23.62
N SER A 54 -4.32 -22.65 23.34
CA SER A 54 -4.11 -23.96 23.98
C SER A 54 -2.89 -24.69 23.42
N ASP A 55 -2.33 -25.61 24.22
CA ASP A 55 -1.16 -26.39 23.83
C ASP A 55 -1.37 -27.18 22.53
N ARG A 56 -2.61 -27.68 22.33
CA ARG A 56 -3.02 -28.35 21.09
C ARG A 56 -2.82 -27.44 19.88
N TRP A 57 -3.34 -26.21 19.94
CA TRP A 57 -3.26 -25.25 18.85
C TRP A 57 -1.85 -24.71 18.65
N ARG A 58 -1.12 -24.44 19.73
CA ARG A 58 0.28 -24.02 19.66
C ARG A 58 1.15 -25.07 18.98
N LEU A 59 1.00 -26.34 19.35
CA LEU A 59 1.71 -27.43 18.68
C LEU A 59 1.32 -27.52 17.20
N LYS A 60 0.02 -27.47 16.90
CA LYS A 60 -0.51 -27.55 15.53
C LYS A 60 -0.01 -26.40 14.64
N LEU A 61 -0.01 -25.17 15.14
CA LEU A 61 0.43 -24.01 14.37
C LEU A 61 1.95 -23.97 14.19
N ALA A 62 2.72 -24.58 15.09
CA ALA A 62 4.18 -24.65 15.00
C ALA A 62 4.68 -25.58 13.88
N THR A 63 3.94 -26.62 13.48
CA THR A 63 4.42 -27.66 12.55
C THR A 63 4.51 -27.25 11.08
N LEU A 64 4.04 -26.05 10.70
CA LEU A 64 3.91 -25.57 9.31
C LEU A 64 3.09 -26.49 8.39
N GLU A 65 2.45 -27.52 8.94
CA GLU A 65 1.56 -28.39 8.18
C GLU A 65 0.32 -27.61 7.71
N PRO A 66 -0.22 -27.94 6.53
CA PRO A 66 -1.48 -27.35 6.08
C PRO A 66 -2.60 -27.57 7.11
N LEU A 67 -3.34 -26.50 7.41
CA LEU A 67 -4.55 -26.57 8.20
C LEU A 67 -5.69 -27.18 7.37
N THR A 68 -6.59 -27.91 8.02
CA THR A 68 -7.84 -28.33 7.39
C THR A 68 -8.74 -27.11 7.11
N PRO A 69 -9.79 -27.25 6.27
CA PRO A 69 -10.74 -26.16 6.05
C PRO A 69 -11.39 -25.64 7.34
N ASP A 70 -11.78 -26.53 8.25
CA ASP A 70 -12.39 -26.15 9.54
C ASP A 70 -11.40 -25.46 10.46
N GLU A 71 -10.15 -25.94 10.50
CA GLU A 71 -9.08 -25.30 11.27
C GLU A 71 -8.75 -23.90 10.72
N THR A 72 -8.69 -23.77 9.39
CA THR A 72 -8.50 -22.48 8.72
C THR A 72 -9.63 -21.51 9.07
N ALA A 73 -10.89 -21.97 8.98
CA ALA A 73 -12.05 -21.16 9.32
C ALA A 73 -12.02 -20.71 10.79
N TYR A 74 -11.58 -21.57 11.71
CA TYR A 74 -11.43 -21.23 13.12
C TYR A 74 -10.36 -20.14 13.35
N VAL A 75 -9.19 -20.29 12.73
CA VAL A 75 -8.11 -19.29 12.79
C VAL A 75 -8.57 -17.94 12.23
N GLU A 76 -9.22 -17.95 11.07
CA GLU A 76 -9.75 -16.74 10.44
C GLU A 76 -10.85 -16.08 11.27
N ALA A 77 -11.76 -16.86 11.86
CA ALA A 77 -12.82 -16.33 12.71
C ALA A 77 -12.26 -15.67 13.97
N THR A 78 -11.23 -16.28 14.57
CA THR A 78 -10.55 -15.75 15.76
C THR A 78 -9.86 -14.42 15.44
N LEU A 79 -9.11 -14.35 14.33
CA LEU A 79 -8.51 -13.09 13.87
C LEU A 79 -9.56 -12.04 13.55
N ALA A 80 -10.65 -12.41 12.88
CA ALA A 80 -11.71 -11.48 12.52
C ALA A 80 -12.40 -10.88 13.76
N ALA A 81 -12.71 -11.72 14.76
CA ALA A 81 -13.30 -11.26 16.01
C ALA A 81 -12.35 -10.35 16.80
N PHE A 82 -11.06 -10.68 16.79
CA PHE A 82 -10.03 -9.86 17.43
C PHE A 82 -9.86 -8.50 16.76
N CYS A 83 -9.65 -8.47 15.44
CA CYS A 83 -9.37 -7.24 14.69
C CYS A 83 -10.51 -6.22 14.81
N LYS A 84 -11.78 -6.66 14.77
CA LYS A 84 -12.96 -5.79 14.88
C LYS A 84 -13.00 -4.91 16.13
N ARG A 85 -12.27 -5.28 17.18
CA ARG A 85 -12.29 -4.58 18.46
C ARG A 85 -11.39 -3.34 18.50
N PHE A 86 -10.45 -3.22 17.57
CA PHE A 86 -9.38 -2.22 17.67
C PHE A 86 -9.19 -1.43 16.36
N PRO A 87 -8.70 -0.18 16.43
CA PRO A 87 -8.33 0.58 15.25
C PRO A 87 -7.22 -0.10 14.43
N LYS A 88 -7.26 0.01 13.10
CA LYS A 88 -6.30 -0.64 12.19
C LYS A 88 -4.86 -0.24 12.43
N LEU A 89 -4.58 1.03 12.76
CA LEU A 89 -3.21 1.49 13.03
C LEU A 89 -2.65 0.92 14.33
N TRP A 90 -3.47 0.84 15.39
CA TRP A 90 -3.08 0.19 16.64
C TRP A 90 -2.74 -1.29 16.43
N LEU A 91 -3.56 -2.01 15.65
CA LEU A 91 -3.32 -3.42 15.31
C LEU A 91 -1.97 -3.59 14.59
N VAL A 92 -1.65 -2.70 13.66
CA VAL A 92 -0.39 -2.74 12.88
C VAL A 92 0.81 -2.46 13.78
N GLU A 93 0.74 -1.44 14.65
CA GLU A 93 1.81 -1.12 15.59
C GLU A 93 2.08 -2.27 16.57
N GLU A 94 1.03 -2.87 17.13
CA GLU A 94 1.15 -4.01 18.06
C GLU A 94 1.67 -5.27 17.38
N ALA A 95 1.24 -5.53 16.14
CA ALA A 95 1.77 -6.62 15.33
C ALA A 95 3.25 -6.42 14.99
N GLN A 96 3.65 -5.20 14.62
CA GLN A 96 5.04 -4.85 14.29
C GLN A 96 5.97 -5.05 15.50
N LYS A 97 5.56 -4.62 16.71
CA LYS A 97 6.30 -4.86 17.97
C LYS A 97 6.59 -6.35 18.22
N ARG A 98 5.77 -7.24 17.66
CA ARG A 98 5.84 -8.69 17.81
C ARG A 98 6.46 -9.40 16.59
N GLY A 99 6.99 -8.64 15.64
CA GLY A 99 7.60 -9.18 14.41
C GLY A 99 6.59 -9.76 13.42
N ALA A 100 5.31 -9.42 13.54
CA ALA A 100 4.26 -9.85 12.63
C ALA A 100 4.00 -8.79 11.54
N GLY A 101 4.02 -9.23 10.28
CA GLY A 101 3.80 -8.36 9.12
C GLY A 101 2.33 -8.10 8.86
N TRP A 102 1.78 -7.08 9.51
CA TRP A 102 0.42 -6.58 9.29
C TRP A 102 0.47 -5.20 8.63
N ALA A 103 -0.54 -4.84 7.84
CA ALA A 103 -0.58 -3.55 7.15
C ALA A 103 -2.00 -2.96 7.16
N PRO A 104 -2.17 -1.64 7.34
CA PRO A 104 -3.48 -1.02 7.29
C PRO A 104 -3.95 -0.89 5.85
N VAL A 105 -5.25 -1.02 5.61
CA VAL A 105 -5.86 -0.62 4.34
C VAL A 105 -6.22 0.86 4.45
N LEU A 106 -5.40 1.70 3.81
CA LEU A 106 -5.55 3.15 3.84
C LEU A 106 -6.42 3.64 2.68
N SER A 107 -7.32 4.58 2.98
CA SER A 107 -8.02 5.38 1.96
C SER A 107 -7.06 6.36 1.26
N PRO A 108 -7.43 6.91 0.10
CA PRO A 108 -6.59 7.92 -0.58
C PRO A 108 -6.23 9.11 0.32
N ARG A 109 -7.17 9.55 1.17
CA ARG A 109 -6.93 10.62 2.14
C ARG A 109 -5.86 10.23 3.17
N GLU A 110 -6.00 9.05 3.77
CA GLU A 110 -5.05 8.56 4.77
C GLU A 110 -3.66 8.29 4.19
N ILE A 111 -3.57 7.94 2.90
CA ILE A 111 -2.28 7.83 2.20
C ILE A 111 -1.61 9.20 2.14
N VAL A 112 -2.33 10.25 1.71
CA VAL A 112 -1.80 11.63 1.64
C VAL A 112 -1.36 12.12 3.03
N GLU A 113 -2.11 11.76 4.07
CA GLU A 113 -1.84 12.13 5.46
C GLU A 113 -0.82 11.20 6.16
N SER A 114 -0.22 10.22 5.47
CA SER A 114 0.70 9.24 6.05
C SER A 114 2.00 9.85 6.55
N GLU A 115 2.28 9.68 7.85
CA GLU A 115 3.53 10.13 8.49
C GLU A 115 4.78 9.53 7.83
N HIS A 116 4.72 8.26 7.41
CA HIS A 116 5.84 7.59 6.73
C HIS A 116 6.18 8.23 5.38
N LEU A 117 5.16 8.67 4.62
CA LEU A 117 5.37 9.33 3.32
C LEU A 117 5.81 10.79 3.51
N ALA A 118 5.25 11.47 4.51
CA ALA A 118 5.66 12.83 4.89
C ALA A 118 7.13 12.87 5.35
N ALA A 119 7.55 11.97 6.24
CA ALA A 119 8.93 11.88 6.73
C ALA A 119 9.96 11.54 5.62
N ARG A 120 9.48 11.07 4.46
CA ARG A 120 10.32 10.77 3.29
C ARG A 120 10.27 11.85 2.23
N ASP A 121 9.66 13.01 2.48
CA ASP A 121 9.46 14.08 1.49
C ASP A 121 8.83 13.53 0.20
N TYR A 122 7.90 12.57 0.34
CA TYR A 122 7.33 11.89 -0.82
C TYR A 122 6.39 12.80 -1.60
N TRP A 123 5.68 13.69 -0.94
CA TRP A 123 4.71 14.58 -1.57
C TRP A 123 5.38 15.82 -2.13
N VAL A 124 5.06 16.17 -3.38
CA VAL A 124 5.57 17.39 -4.03
C VAL A 124 4.41 18.31 -4.39
N MET A 125 4.59 19.61 -4.15
CA MET A 125 3.61 20.64 -4.51
C MET A 125 3.86 21.11 -5.95
N VAL A 126 2.84 21.02 -6.80
CA VAL A 126 2.94 21.40 -8.22
C VAL A 126 1.95 22.53 -8.51
N ARG A 127 2.48 23.68 -8.92
CA ARG A 127 1.69 24.83 -9.39
C ARG A 127 1.18 24.57 -10.80
N HIS A 128 -0.10 24.83 -11.02
CA HIS A 128 -0.75 24.90 -12.33
C HIS A 128 -1.13 26.35 -12.59
N GLU A 129 -0.28 27.08 -13.29
CA GLU A 129 -0.45 28.52 -13.55
C GLU A 129 -1.69 28.82 -14.39
N ASP A 130 -2.05 27.90 -15.28
CA ASP A 130 -3.21 27.93 -16.18
C ASP A 130 -4.56 27.98 -15.46
N ILE A 131 -4.65 27.36 -14.28
CA ILE A 131 -5.85 27.38 -13.43
C ILE A 131 -5.64 28.13 -12.10
N GLY A 132 -4.44 28.67 -11.88
CA GLY A 132 -4.14 29.44 -10.68
C GLY A 132 -4.13 28.64 -9.38
N GLU A 133 -3.94 27.32 -9.43
CA GLU A 133 -4.01 26.41 -8.28
C GLU A 133 -2.71 25.60 -8.08
N THR A 134 -2.56 24.99 -6.90
CA THR A 134 -1.41 24.15 -6.55
C THR A 134 -1.90 22.82 -5.99
N PHE A 135 -1.40 21.71 -6.49
CA PHE A 135 -1.85 20.36 -6.12
C PHE A 135 -0.70 19.53 -5.56
N ILE A 136 -1.06 18.55 -4.73
CA ILE A 136 -0.14 17.52 -4.23
C ILE A 136 0.01 16.45 -5.30
N TYR A 137 1.26 16.15 -5.64
CA TYR A 137 1.64 15.08 -6.57
C TYR A 137 2.48 14.03 -5.83
N PRO A 138 2.41 12.75 -6.24
CA PRO A 138 3.40 11.77 -5.83
C PRO A 138 4.80 12.17 -6.31
N GLY A 139 5.78 12.11 -5.42
CA GLY A 139 7.18 12.37 -5.70
C GLY A 139 7.95 11.10 -6.10
N ALA A 140 9.26 11.15 -5.90
CA ALA A 140 10.14 10.07 -6.33
C ALA A 140 9.83 8.77 -5.57
N PRO A 141 9.54 7.65 -6.25
CA PRO A 141 9.36 6.36 -5.57
C PRO A 141 10.67 5.87 -4.92
N PHE A 142 11.81 6.29 -5.47
CA PHE A 142 13.14 5.96 -4.97
C PHE A 142 13.98 7.23 -4.79
N LYS A 143 14.72 7.32 -3.69
CA LYS A 143 15.73 8.37 -3.48
C LYS A 143 17.08 7.85 -4.00
N LEU A 144 17.53 8.35 -5.15
CA LEU A 144 18.80 7.99 -5.76
C LEU A 144 19.85 9.08 -5.49
N GLY A 145 21.02 8.69 -5.00
CA GLY A 145 22.08 9.64 -4.62
C GLY A 145 22.74 10.35 -5.80
N VAL A 146 23.06 9.61 -6.88
CA VAL A 146 23.78 10.16 -8.05
C VAL A 146 22.84 10.78 -9.07
N SER A 147 21.64 10.20 -9.25
CA SER A 147 20.67 10.59 -10.27
C SER A 147 19.28 10.85 -9.64
N PRO A 148 19.14 11.86 -8.76
CA PRO A 148 17.89 12.12 -8.09
C PRO A 148 16.80 12.47 -9.11
N TRP A 149 15.72 11.70 -9.12
CA TRP A 149 14.52 12.07 -9.86
C TRP A 149 13.83 13.24 -9.17
N ARG A 150 13.33 14.20 -9.95
CA ARG A 150 12.60 15.37 -9.46
C ARG A 150 11.40 15.64 -10.36
N GLN A 151 10.30 16.05 -9.75
CA GLN A 151 9.14 16.53 -10.48
C GLN A 151 9.47 17.87 -11.14
N ARG A 152 9.15 18.01 -12.43
CA ARG A 152 9.52 19.18 -13.25
C ARG A 152 8.42 20.22 -13.40
N GLY A 153 7.24 19.97 -12.83
CA GLY A 153 6.08 20.85 -12.92
C GLY A 153 4.82 20.07 -13.29
N ARG A 154 3.79 20.79 -13.75
CA ARG A 154 2.58 20.15 -14.30
C ARG A 154 2.90 19.44 -15.62
N ALA A 155 1.98 18.59 -16.05
CA ALA A 155 2.06 18.04 -17.40
C ALA A 155 2.03 19.20 -18.42
N PRO A 156 2.87 19.14 -19.48
CA PRO A 156 2.87 20.17 -20.51
C PRO A 156 1.53 20.21 -21.26
N HIS A 157 1.13 21.40 -21.66
CA HIS A 157 0.04 21.60 -22.62
C HIS A 157 0.48 21.13 -24.01
N ALA A 158 -0.51 20.88 -24.86
CA ALA A 158 -0.27 20.57 -26.26
C ALA A 158 0.53 21.71 -26.91
N GLY A 159 1.71 21.37 -27.44
CA GLY A 159 2.60 22.30 -28.14
C GLY A 159 3.40 23.27 -27.26
N GLU A 160 3.35 23.15 -25.93
CA GLU A 160 4.03 24.07 -25.00
C GLU A 160 5.53 24.19 -25.26
N HIS A 161 6.19 23.07 -25.60
CA HIS A 161 7.62 23.02 -25.87
C HIS A 161 7.96 22.99 -27.37
N ASN A 162 7.02 23.33 -28.27
CA ASN A 162 7.28 23.25 -29.71
C ASN A 162 8.42 24.19 -30.14
N ALA A 163 8.47 25.41 -29.61
CA ALA A 163 9.54 26.36 -29.98
C ALA A 163 10.93 25.86 -29.52
N GLU A 164 11.02 25.33 -28.29
CA GLU A 164 12.25 24.75 -27.74
C GLU A 164 12.69 23.53 -28.56
N VAL A 165 11.78 22.59 -28.84
CA VAL A 165 12.14 21.34 -29.52
C VAL A 165 12.45 21.56 -30.99
N TYR A 166 11.56 22.23 -31.73
CA TYR A 166 11.74 22.39 -33.17
C TYR A 166 12.72 23.52 -33.51
N GLY A 167 12.73 24.60 -32.73
CA GLY A 167 13.66 25.71 -32.90
C GLY A 167 15.03 25.38 -32.31
N ASP A 168 15.13 25.31 -30.98
CA ASP A 168 16.44 25.26 -30.31
C ASP A 168 17.15 23.91 -30.48
N LEU A 169 16.42 22.79 -30.39
CA LEU A 169 17.03 21.45 -30.48
C LEU A 169 17.19 20.95 -31.93
N LEU A 170 16.25 21.26 -32.82
CA LEU A 170 16.26 20.78 -34.21
C LEU A 170 16.71 21.85 -35.23
N GLY A 171 16.86 23.10 -34.83
CA GLY A 171 17.38 24.18 -35.66
C GLY A 171 16.41 24.72 -36.71
N MET A 172 15.10 24.48 -36.58
CA MET A 172 14.12 25.01 -37.54
C MET A 172 13.97 26.52 -37.39
N ASP A 173 13.99 27.23 -38.51
CA ASP A 173 13.74 28.66 -38.52
C ASP A 173 12.24 29.01 -38.34
N GLU A 174 11.96 30.25 -37.97
CA GLU A 174 10.59 30.75 -37.76
C GLU A 174 9.65 30.52 -38.98
N PRO A 175 10.10 30.72 -40.24
CA PRO A 175 9.36 30.30 -41.43
C PRO A 175 9.05 28.80 -41.51
N GLU A 176 10.01 27.93 -41.19
CA GLU A 176 9.85 26.47 -41.17
C GLU A 176 8.84 26.02 -40.11
N LEU A 177 8.96 26.55 -38.90
CA LEU A 177 8.00 26.35 -37.81
C LEU A 177 6.58 26.76 -38.20
N ARG A 178 6.42 27.93 -38.84
CA ARG A 178 5.11 28.37 -39.36
C ARG A 178 4.53 27.42 -40.39
N ARG A 179 5.35 26.98 -41.35
CA ARG A 179 4.91 26.00 -42.37
C ARG A 179 4.48 24.68 -41.74
N ALA A 180 5.18 24.23 -40.72
CA ALA A 180 4.88 22.98 -40.03
C ALA A 180 3.57 23.06 -39.21
N ARG A 181 3.32 24.19 -38.52
CA ARG A 181 2.03 24.49 -37.87
C ARG A 181 0.86 24.51 -38.86
N MET A 182 1.02 25.15 -40.02
CA MET A 182 -0.02 25.21 -41.05
C MET A 182 -0.38 23.84 -41.64
N ARG A 183 0.56 22.88 -41.61
CA ARG A 183 0.36 21.51 -42.07
C ARG A 183 -0.16 20.55 -40.97
N MET A 184 -0.42 21.06 -39.77
CA MET A 184 -0.78 20.27 -38.58
C MET A 184 0.23 19.15 -38.25
N VAL A 185 1.50 19.40 -38.55
CA VAL A 185 2.60 18.48 -38.18
C VAL A 185 3.09 18.78 -36.75
N VAL A 186 2.78 19.98 -36.25
CA VAL A 186 3.24 20.52 -34.97
C VAL A 186 2.19 21.41 -34.33
#